data_AF-A0A1Z4QUX7-F1
#
_entry.id   AF-A0A1Z4QUX7-F1
#
_cell.length_a   1.000
_cell.length_b   1.000
_cell.length_c   1.000
_cell.angle_alpha   90.00
_cell.angle_beta   90.00
_cell.angle_gamma   90.00
#
_symmetry.space_group_name_H-M   'P 1'
#
loop_
_entity.id
_entity.type
_entity.pdbx_description
1 polymer ?
#
loop_
_entity_poly.entity_id
_entity_poly.type
_entity_poly.pdbx_seq_one_letter_code
_entity_poly.pdbx_strand_id
1 'polypeptide(L)' 'MALSEAYQQWEQKTLQQGQRLGLENLLKVRFGTLDEELSRVIEPLLRLPPEEYTRLCIQLSRGELLARFNSRLD' A
#
# COMPACT_ATOMS: atom_id res chain seq x y z
N MET A 1 -22.87 -24.31 -3.91
CA MET A 1 -22.49 -24.23 -2.47
C MET A 1 -22.03 -22.81 -2.23
N ALA A 2 -22.66 -22.06 -1.32
CA ALA A 2 -22.13 -20.77 -0.90
C ALA A 2 -20.86 -21.01 -0.07
N LEU A 3 -19.79 -20.27 -0.34
CA LEU A 3 -18.57 -20.29 0.46
C LEU A 3 -18.92 -19.88 1.90
N SER A 4 -18.30 -20.52 2.90
CA SER A 4 -18.50 -20.15 4.30
C SER A 4 -17.97 -18.74 4.56
N GLU A 5 -18.54 -18.04 5.55
CA GLU A 5 -18.06 -16.71 5.97
C GLU A 5 -16.57 -16.72 6.31
N ALA A 6 -16.08 -17.81 6.92
CA ALA A 6 -14.67 -18.02 7.21
C ALA A 6 -13.79 -18.01 5.95
N TYR A 7 -14.27 -18.59 4.84
CA TYR A 7 -13.55 -18.56 3.58
C TYR A 7 -13.49 -17.14 2.99
N GLN A 8 -14.61 -16.42 3.01
CA GLN A 8 -14.66 -15.03 2.51
C GLN A 8 -13.72 -14.11 3.30
N GLN A 9 -13.68 -14.25 4.63
CA GLN A 9 -12.75 -13.52 5.48
C GLN A 9 -11.29 -13.88 5.17
N TRP A 10 -11.00 -15.18 4.97
CA TRP A 10 -9.66 -15.63 4.62
C TRP A 10 -9.21 -15.10 3.26
N GLU A 11 -10.10 -15.10 2.27
CA GLU A 11 -9.84 -14.56 0.93
C GLU A 11 -9.54 -13.05 0.99
N GLN A 12 -10.37 -12.27 1.70
CA GLN A 12 -10.16 -10.84 1.88
C GLN A 12 -8.83 -10.53 2.59
N LYS A 13 -8.53 -11.28 3.67
CA LYS A 13 -7.29 -11.10 4.42
C LYS A 13 -6.07 -11.44 3.57
N THR A 14 -6.12 -12.52 2.81
CA THR A 14 -5.02 -12.93 1.91
C THR A 14 -4.80 -11.90 0.81
N LEU A 15 -5.89 -11.35 0.25
CA LEU A 15 -5.82 -10.29 -0.74
C LEU A 15 -5.17 -9.02 -0.18
N GLN A 16 -5.58 -8.57 1.01
CA GLN A 16 -5.00 -7.40 1.68
C GLN A 16 -3.52 -7.60 1.99
N GLN A 17 -3.13 -8.78 2.47
CA GLN A 17 -1.73 -9.13 2.73
C GLN A 17 -0.90 -9.12 1.44
N GLY A 18 -1.45 -9.65 0.34
CA GLY A 18 -0.81 -9.63 -0.97
C GLY A 18 -0.61 -8.22 -1.51
N GLN A 19 -1.63 -7.36 -1.39
CA GLN A 19 -1.54 -5.94 -1.79
C GLN A 19 -0.48 -5.20 -0.97
N ARG A 20 -0.46 -5.42 0.35
CA ARG A 20 0.56 -4.84 1.24
C ARG A 20 1.96 -5.26 0.84
N LEU A 21 2.21 -6.56 0.67
CA LEU A 21 3.51 -7.08 0.28
C LEU A 21 3.96 -6.54 -1.09
N GLY A 22 3.03 -6.46 -2.05
CA GLY A 22 3.29 -5.89 -3.37
C GLY A 22 3.69 -4.41 -3.29
N LEU A 23 2.99 -3.62 -2.48
CA LEU A 23 3.29 -2.21 -2.26
C LEU A 23 4.63 -2.02 -1.55
N GLU A 24 4.92 -2.79 -0.49
CA GLU A 24 6.20 -2.74 0.22
C GLU A 24 7.37 -3.03 -0.74
N ASN A 25 7.24 -4.05 -1.59
CA ASN A 25 8.25 -4.37 -2.60
C ASN A 25 8.39 -3.29 -3.66
N LEU A 26 7.28 -2.72 -4.14
CA LEU A 26 7.30 -1.61 -5.10
C LEU A 26 8.07 -0.41 -4.54
N LEU A 27 7.81 -0.03 -3.29
CA LEU A 27 8.50 1.09 -2.64
C LEU A 27 9.99 0.81 -2.44
N LYS A 28 10.37 -0.41 -2.03
CA LYS A 28 11.78 -0.83 -1.93
C LYS A 28 12.50 -0.75 -3.27
N VAL A 29 11.88 -1.25 -4.35
CA VAL A 29 12.46 -1.20 -5.70
C VAL A 29 12.60 0.24 -6.19
N ARG A 30 11.61 1.09 -5.92
CA ARG A 30 11.57 2.49 -6.38
C ARG A 30 12.55 3.40 -5.63
N PHE A 31 12.66 3.23 -4.32
CA PHE A 31 13.37 4.17 -3.42
C PHE A 31 14.56 3.55 -2.69
N GLY A 32 14.89 2.28 -2.98
CA GLY A 32 16.04 1.56 -2.44
C GLY A 32 15.77 0.88 -1.09
N THR A 33 15.22 1.62 -0.12
CA THR A 33 14.87 1.08 1.20
C THR A 33 13.47 1.50 1.62
N LEU A 34 12.84 0.68 2.46
CA LEU A 34 11.58 0.99 3.12
C LEU A 34 11.89 1.42 4.55
N ASP A 35 12.23 2.69 4.70
CA ASP A 35 12.49 3.31 5.99
C ASP A 35 11.19 3.62 6.75
N GLU A 36 11.33 4.17 7.96
CA GLU A 36 10.20 4.48 8.84
C GLU A 36 9.25 5.52 8.21
N GLU A 37 9.78 6.52 7.48
CA GLU A 37 8.96 7.54 6.84
C GLU A 37 8.11 6.95 5.71
N LEU A 38 8.70 6.10 4.87
CA LEU A 38 7.98 5.41 3.80
C LEU A 38 7.02 4.33 4.34
N SER A 39 7.33 3.72 5.48
CA SER A 39 6.44 2.74 6.11
C SER A 39 5.10 3.38 6.53
N ARG A 40 5.13 4.66 6.92
CA ARG A 40 3.93 5.42 7.32
C ARG A 40 2.96 5.68 6.17
N VAL A 41 3.44 5.70 4.92
CA VAL A 41 2.56 5.93 3.76
C VAL A 41 1.86 4.67 3.25
N ILE A 42 2.24 3.48 3.72
CA ILE A 42 1.67 2.20 3.25
C ILE A 42 0.17 2.13 3.52
N GLU A 43 -0.25 2.35 4.77
CA GLU A 43 -1.67 2.27 5.15
C GLU A 43 -2.53 3.29 4.38
N PRO A 44 -2.16 4.57 4.29
CA PRO A 44 -2.87 5.53 3.43
C PRO A 44 -2.98 5.11 1.96
N LEU A 45 -1.91 4.53 1.39
CA LEU A 45 -1.89 4.08 -0.01
C LEU A 45 -2.80 2.86 -0.23
N LEU A 46 -2.84 1.90 0.70
CA LEU A 46 -3.70 0.72 0.61
C LEU A 46 -5.20 1.03 0.71
N ARG A 47 -5.57 2.24 1.15
CA ARG A 47 -6.96 2.73 1.09
C ARG A 47 -7.38 3.15 -0.32
N LEU A 48 -6.43 3.31 -1.24
CA LEU A 48 -6.69 3.64 -2.64
C LEU A 48 -6.82 2.36 -3.46
N PRO A 49 -7.53 2.39 -4.61
CA PRO A 49 -7.52 1.30 -5.57
C PRO A 49 -6.10 0.93 -6.01
N PRO A 50 -5.81 -0.36 -6.32
CA PRO A 50 -4.48 -0.82 -6.70
C PRO A 50 -3.82 -0.04 -7.83
N GLU A 51 -4.59 0.30 -8.87
CA GLU A 51 -4.09 1.07 -10.00
C GLU A 51 -3.71 2.50 -9.59
N GLU A 52 -4.46 3.12 -8.66
CA GLU A 52 -4.22 4.47 -8.21
C GLU A 52 -2.95 4.57 -7.37
N TYR A 53 -2.80 3.73 -6.32
CA TYR A 53 -1.58 3.78 -5.52
C TYR A 53 -0.34 3.40 -6.36
N THR A 54 -0.48 2.45 -7.30
CA THR A 54 0.64 2.03 -8.16
C THR A 54 1.11 3.19 -9.03
N ARG A 55 0.15 3.92 -9.63
CA ARG A 55 0.44 5.11 -10.43
C ARG A 55 1.15 6.18 -9.60
N LEU A 56 0.68 6.47 -8.38
CA LEU A 56 1.30 7.44 -7.49
C LEU A 56 2.74 7.04 -7.11
N CYS A 57 2.99 5.77 -6.77
CA CYS A 57 4.32 5.28 -6.43
C CYS A 57 5.31 5.38 -7.60
N ILE A 58 4.85 5.22 -8.84
CA ILE A 58 5.67 5.29 -10.05
C ILE A 58 5.93 6.74 -10.49
N GLN A 59 4.92 7.61 -10.36
CA GLN A 59 4.99 8.98 -10.87
C GLN A 59 5.66 9.94 -9.88
N LEU A 60 5.41 9.78 -8.58
CA LEU A 60 5.93 10.69 -7.57
C LEU A 60 7.35 10.32 -7.17
N SER A 61 8.16 11.34 -6.87
CA SER A 61 9.39 11.19 -6.11
C SER A 61 9.09 10.78 -4.67
N ARG A 62 10.13 10.31 -3.94
CA ARG A 62 10.03 10.00 -2.51
C ARG A 62 9.48 11.20 -1.73
N GLY A 63 10.04 12.39 -1.96
CA GLY A 63 9.65 13.61 -1.25
C GLY A 63 8.19 13.99 -1.50
N GLU A 64 7.73 13.94 -2.75
CA GLU A 64 6.33 14.24 -3.09
C GLU A 64 5.35 13.20 -2.53
N LEU A 65 5.72 11.92 -2.53
CA LEU A 65 4.92 10.85 -1.94
C LEU A 65 4.77 11.06 -0.43
N LEU A 66 5.88 11.32 0.27
CA LEU A 66 5.86 11.61 1.71
C LEU A 66 5.07 12.89 2.00
N ALA A 67 5.31 13.97 1.26
CA ALA A 67 4.59 15.23 1.44
C ALA A 67 3.08 15.07 1.23
N ARG A 68 2.65 14.19 0.33
CA ARG A 68 1.23 13.93 0.06
C ARG A 68 0.54 13.13 1.16
N PHE A 69 1.24 12.17 1.78
CA PHE A 69 0.63 11.18 2.67
C PHE A 69 1.02 11.30 4.15
N ASN A 70 2.13 11.97 4.48
CA ASN A 70 2.56 12.23 5.86
C ASN A 70 2.12 13.62 6.38
N SER A 71 1.59 14.51 5.53
CA SER A 71 1.13 15.86 5.94
C SER A 71 -0.31 15.92 6.46
N ARG A 72 -1.04 14.79 6.49
CA ARG A 72 -2.45 14.69 6.88
C ARG A 72 -2.69 13.79 8.11
N LEU A 73 -1.75 13.77 9.03
CA LEU A 73 -1.96 13.21 10.38
C LEU A 73 -2.20 14.37 11.36
N ASP A 74 -3.39 14.96 11.27
CA ASP A 74 -4.09 15.65 12.38
C ASP A 74 -5.34 14.83 12.71
#